data_AF-A0A2I0QBE5-F1
#
_entry.id   AF-A0A2I0QBE5-F1
#
_cell.length_a   1.000
_cell.length_b   1.000
_cell.length_c   1.000
_cell.angle_alpha   90.00
_cell.angle_beta   90.00
_cell.angle_gamma   90.00
#
_symmetry.space_group_name_H-M   'P 1'
#
loop_
_entity.id
_entity.type
_entity.pdbx_description
1 polymer ?
#
loop_
_entity_poly.entity_id
_entity_poly.type
_entity_poly.pdbx_seq_one_letter_code
_entity_poly.pdbx_strand_id
1 'polypeptide(L)'
;MVKEGSWVEATIDTADPSRQPIPKVDIRKMSIPIGPVVVFGASNFPLAYSTAGGDTAAAFAAGCPVIVKSHPMHAGTGELVASAIINAAEKTGMPNGVFSNLNSSGIEVGVALVKHPKVKAVGFTGSVGGGRALYNLASKRPEPIPVFAEMGSVNPVILLPGAAKIKGNDWAKTYAGSITLSSGQFCTNPGLILGIKGTDLTNFIQKLSEEIVKIEPSCMLHPNIIGAYETKKAAMQKQADLQTAANFSEEIAANYGRQAITTVEGATFLQNPALHQEVFGPFSMVVQCENTKQLSAIIANLEGQLTGTVLAENEELKNYDKVINALQNRVGRIIFNGVPTGVEVCAAMVHGGPYPASTDSRFTAVGINSIKRWVRPFSFQSWPNNFLPDELKNENPLGISRIVDGKSTIEPITK
;
A
#
# COMPACT_ATOMS: atom_id res chain seq x y z
N MET A 1 -7.84 16.99 9.27
CA MET A 1 -6.73 17.40 8.37
C MET A 1 -7.07 18.53 7.41
N VAL A 2 -7.92 18.38 6.37
CA VAL A 2 -8.18 19.49 5.41
C VAL A 2 -8.81 20.71 6.11
N LYS A 3 -9.91 20.49 6.84
CA LYS A 3 -10.65 21.56 7.54
C LYS A 3 -9.82 22.27 8.63
N GLU A 4 -8.91 21.57 9.29
CA GLU A 4 -8.04 22.13 10.35
C GLU A 4 -6.73 22.72 9.81
N GLY A 5 -6.40 22.53 8.53
CA GLY A 5 -5.19 23.05 7.89
C GLY A 5 -3.87 22.31 8.18
N SER A 6 -3.84 21.23 8.96
CA SER A 6 -2.60 20.55 9.36
C SER A 6 -1.79 19.96 8.19
N TRP A 7 -2.45 19.62 7.07
CA TRP A 7 -1.78 19.14 5.85
C TRP A 7 -0.88 20.18 5.18
N VAL A 8 -1.14 21.46 5.45
CA VAL A 8 -0.39 22.59 4.87
C VAL A 8 1.04 22.61 5.40
N GLU A 9 1.28 22.08 6.60
CA GLU A 9 2.59 22.09 7.27
C GLU A 9 3.22 23.51 7.30
N ALA A 10 2.36 24.52 7.54
CA ALA A 10 2.74 25.93 7.58
C ALA A 10 3.86 26.15 8.60
N THR A 11 5.00 26.64 8.12
CA THR A 11 6.21 26.89 8.92
C THR A 11 6.71 28.30 8.65
N ILE A 12 6.98 29.06 9.71
CA ILE A 12 7.40 30.46 9.66
C ILE A 12 8.65 30.60 10.52
N ASP A 13 9.73 31.06 9.90
CA ASP A 13 10.94 31.51 10.56
C ASP A 13 10.98 33.03 10.45
N THR A 14 10.80 33.72 11.58
CA THR A 14 10.74 35.18 11.59
C THR A 14 12.13 35.79 11.38
N ALA A 15 12.18 37.03 10.87
CA ALA A 15 13.43 37.75 10.71
C ALA A 15 14.04 38.10 12.08
N ASP A 16 15.37 38.00 12.18
CA ASP A 16 16.16 38.52 13.29
C ASP A 16 17.28 39.41 12.72
N PRO A 17 17.04 40.73 12.65
CA PRO A 17 18.01 41.70 12.16
C PRO A 17 19.28 41.79 13.04
N SER A 18 19.20 41.35 14.29
CA SER A 18 20.29 41.47 15.27
C SER A 18 21.29 40.31 15.20
N ARG A 19 20.89 39.17 14.63
CA ARG A 19 21.72 37.97 14.52
C ARG A 19 23.06 38.26 13.83
N GLN A 20 24.16 37.87 14.48
CA GLN A 20 25.53 37.98 13.96
C GLN A 20 26.08 36.62 13.48
N PRO A 21 26.99 36.60 12.48
CA PRO A 21 27.49 37.74 11.71
C PRO A 21 26.52 38.20 10.59
N ILE A 22 25.47 37.41 10.31
CA ILE A 22 24.52 37.68 9.23
C ILE A 22 23.09 37.68 9.80
N PRO A 23 22.34 38.79 9.61
CA PRO A 23 20.92 38.87 9.95
C PRO A 23 20.12 37.65 9.45
N LYS A 24 19.16 37.16 10.26
CA LYS A 24 18.21 36.13 9.82
C LYS A 24 17.12 36.81 8.99
N VAL A 25 16.91 36.33 7.76
CA VAL A 25 15.79 36.76 6.92
C VAL A 25 14.50 36.01 7.30
N ASP A 26 13.34 36.62 7.06
CA ASP A 26 12.03 35.97 7.20
C ASP A 26 11.86 34.92 6.08
N ILE A 27 11.55 33.68 6.45
CA ILE A 27 11.26 32.59 5.51
C ILE A 27 10.00 31.88 5.97
N ARG A 28 9.06 31.65 5.04
CA ARG A 28 7.80 30.97 5.32
C ARG A 28 7.54 29.91 4.28
N LYS A 29 7.15 28.71 4.69
CA LYS A 29 6.84 27.62 3.76
C LYS A 29 5.50 26.96 4.07
N MET A 30 4.90 26.43 3.03
CA MET A 30 3.72 25.57 3.09
C MET A 30 3.75 24.51 1.98
N SER A 31 2.92 23.49 2.13
CA SER A 31 2.59 22.54 1.07
C SER A 31 1.58 23.14 0.09
N ILE A 32 1.81 22.94 -1.20
CA ILE A 32 0.89 23.33 -2.29
C ILE A 32 0.65 22.16 -3.24
N PRO A 33 -0.49 22.08 -3.95
CA PRO A 33 -0.78 21.01 -4.90
C PRO A 33 0.32 20.87 -5.96
N ILE A 34 0.65 19.62 -6.31
CA ILE A 34 1.66 19.33 -7.33
C ILE A 34 1.16 19.61 -8.76
N GLY A 35 -0.16 19.59 -8.97
CA GLY A 35 -0.83 19.80 -10.25
C GLY A 35 -1.72 18.62 -10.65
N PRO A 36 -2.13 18.50 -11.92
CA PRO A 36 -3.02 17.41 -12.37
C PRO A 36 -2.44 16.01 -12.11
N VAL A 37 -3.25 15.12 -11.55
CA VAL A 37 -2.87 13.74 -11.19
C VAL A 37 -3.63 12.74 -12.06
N VAL A 38 -2.95 11.68 -12.47
CA VAL A 38 -3.59 10.52 -13.12
C VAL A 38 -3.73 9.39 -12.12
N VAL A 39 -4.93 8.78 -12.02
CA VAL A 39 -5.20 7.66 -11.12
C VAL A 39 -5.58 6.42 -11.93
N PHE A 40 -4.90 5.30 -11.67
CA PHE A 40 -5.23 3.98 -12.19
C PHE A 40 -5.85 3.13 -11.09
N GLY A 41 -7.14 2.85 -11.21
CA GLY A 41 -7.88 2.08 -10.21
C GLY A 41 -7.52 0.59 -10.17
N ALA A 42 -7.59 0.00 -8.98
CA ALA A 42 -7.39 -1.42 -8.73
C ALA A 42 -8.56 -2.26 -9.26
N SER A 43 -8.29 -3.50 -9.71
CA SER A 43 -9.34 -4.44 -10.12
C SER A 43 -10.12 -5.00 -8.92
N ASN A 44 -9.44 -5.27 -7.81
CA ASN A 44 -9.96 -6.02 -6.66
C ASN A 44 -10.77 -5.16 -5.66
N PHE A 45 -10.57 -3.84 -5.68
CA PHE A 45 -11.37 -2.90 -4.89
C PHE A 45 -11.99 -1.84 -5.83
N PRO A 46 -13.09 -2.19 -6.53
CA PRO A 46 -13.67 -1.39 -7.61
C PRO A 46 -14.27 -0.05 -7.15
N LEU A 47 -14.34 0.19 -5.84
CA LEU A 47 -14.79 1.43 -5.22
C LEU A 47 -13.64 2.10 -4.45
N ALA A 48 -13.19 1.49 -3.34
CA ALA A 48 -12.26 2.10 -2.39
C ALA A 48 -10.85 2.39 -2.93
N TYR A 49 -10.40 1.70 -3.99
CA TYR A 49 -9.10 1.94 -4.65
C TYR A 49 -9.29 2.19 -6.15
N SER A 50 -10.40 2.84 -6.53
CA SER A 50 -10.78 3.05 -7.93
C SER A 50 -11.18 4.51 -8.17
N THR A 51 -12.22 4.75 -8.97
CA THR A 51 -12.65 6.08 -9.46
C THR A 51 -12.75 7.14 -8.37
N ALA A 52 -13.40 6.83 -7.25
CA ALA A 52 -13.48 7.70 -6.06
C ALA A 52 -12.69 7.11 -4.86
N GLY A 53 -11.64 6.34 -5.16
CA GLY A 53 -10.84 5.68 -4.15
C GLY A 53 -9.89 6.62 -3.39
N GLY A 54 -9.05 6.03 -2.55
CA GLY A 54 -8.09 6.76 -1.70
C GLY A 54 -7.22 7.75 -2.47
N ASP A 55 -6.69 7.37 -3.64
CA ASP A 55 -5.85 8.24 -4.48
C ASP A 55 -6.62 9.46 -4.99
N THR A 56 -7.81 9.27 -5.58
CA THR A 56 -8.67 10.36 -6.05
C THR A 56 -9.06 11.28 -4.90
N ALA A 57 -9.51 10.72 -3.77
CA ALA A 57 -9.94 11.50 -2.61
C ALA A 57 -8.78 12.34 -2.03
N ALA A 58 -7.60 11.75 -1.90
CA ALA A 58 -6.42 12.44 -1.38
C ALA A 58 -5.90 13.51 -2.37
N ALA A 59 -5.96 13.27 -3.67
CA ALA A 59 -5.56 14.24 -4.68
C ALA A 59 -6.50 15.46 -4.70
N PHE A 60 -7.82 15.24 -4.63
CA PHE A 60 -8.78 16.35 -4.45
C PHE A 60 -8.56 17.11 -3.16
N ALA A 61 -8.34 16.40 -2.05
CA ALA A 61 -8.04 17.02 -0.76
C ALA A 61 -6.80 17.91 -0.79
N ALA A 62 -5.79 17.55 -1.61
CA ALA A 62 -4.58 18.36 -1.83
C ALA A 62 -4.79 19.55 -2.77
N GLY A 63 -5.94 19.64 -3.46
CA GLY A 63 -6.21 20.67 -4.46
C GLY A 63 -5.74 20.31 -5.87
N CYS A 64 -5.57 19.02 -6.19
CA CYS A 64 -5.18 18.56 -7.52
C CYS A 64 -6.40 18.15 -8.36
N PRO A 65 -6.50 18.59 -9.63
CA PRO A 65 -7.41 17.99 -10.59
C PRO A 65 -7.05 16.52 -10.85
N VAL A 66 -8.05 15.66 -11.07
CA VAL A 66 -7.85 14.21 -11.20
C VAL A 66 -8.36 13.68 -12.53
N ILE A 67 -7.53 12.90 -13.21
CA ILE A 67 -7.89 12.13 -14.40
C ILE A 67 -7.81 10.65 -14.05
N VAL A 68 -8.94 9.97 -13.97
CA VAL A 68 -9.00 8.53 -13.75
C VAL A 68 -8.86 7.80 -15.09
N LYS A 69 -7.89 6.89 -15.19
CA LYS A 69 -7.92 5.83 -16.20
C LYS A 69 -8.69 4.65 -15.61
N SER A 70 -9.93 4.46 -16.06
CA SER A 70 -10.81 3.43 -15.51
C SER A 70 -10.27 2.03 -15.75
N HIS A 71 -10.44 1.16 -14.76
CA HIS A 71 -10.07 -0.23 -14.91
C HIS A 71 -11.11 -0.94 -15.80
N PRO A 72 -10.69 -1.68 -16.85
CA PRO A 72 -11.63 -2.26 -17.82
C PRO A 72 -12.54 -3.33 -17.21
N MET A 73 -12.12 -3.99 -16.14
CA MET A 73 -12.91 -5.06 -15.47
C MET A 73 -14.13 -4.55 -14.69
N HIS A 74 -14.29 -3.23 -14.50
CA HIS A 74 -15.44 -2.66 -13.79
C HIS A 74 -15.85 -1.29 -14.35
N ALA A 75 -15.75 -1.13 -15.68
CA ALA A 75 -16.01 0.15 -16.36
C ALA A 75 -17.38 0.76 -16.02
N GLY A 76 -18.45 -0.06 -15.94
CA GLY A 76 -19.78 0.42 -15.56
C GLY A 76 -19.86 0.94 -14.12
N THR A 77 -19.19 0.27 -13.17
CA THR A 77 -19.06 0.78 -11.79
C THR A 77 -18.31 2.11 -11.78
N GLY A 78 -17.20 2.19 -12.52
CA GLY A 78 -16.42 3.41 -12.64
C GLY A 78 -17.21 4.58 -13.24
N GLU A 79 -18.06 4.33 -14.23
CA GLU A 79 -18.92 5.32 -14.88
C GLU A 79 -19.99 5.89 -13.93
N LEU A 80 -20.64 5.03 -13.13
CA LEU A 80 -21.63 5.47 -12.13
C LEU A 80 -20.99 6.37 -11.08
N VAL A 81 -19.80 6.00 -10.60
CA VAL A 81 -19.04 6.82 -9.63
C VAL A 81 -18.55 8.12 -10.27
N ALA A 82 -18.08 8.09 -11.51
CA ALA A 82 -17.66 9.28 -12.25
C ALA A 82 -18.81 10.28 -12.40
N SER A 83 -20.01 9.80 -12.75
CA SER A 83 -21.23 10.61 -12.83
C SER A 83 -21.56 11.27 -11.50
N ALA A 84 -21.38 10.57 -10.38
CA ALA A 84 -21.59 11.14 -9.05
C ALA A 84 -20.58 12.28 -8.74
N ILE A 85 -19.30 12.12 -9.12
CA ILE A 85 -18.28 13.15 -8.95
C ILE A 85 -18.59 14.39 -9.80
N ILE A 86 -18.97 14.20 -11.06
CA ILE A 86 -19.33 15.30 -11.98
C ILE A 86 -20.51 16.10 -11.41
N ASN A 87 -21.59 15.41 -11.00
CA ASN A 87 -22.74 16.06 -10.36
C ASN A 87 -22.36 16.85 -9.10
N ALA A 88 -21.42 16.34 -8.30
CA ALA A 88 -20.92 17.04 -7.11
C ALA A 88 -20.09 18.28 -7.48
N ALA A 89 -19.24 18.17 -8.50
CA ALA A 89 -18.46 19.29 -9.02
C ALA A 89 -19.35 20.43 -9.53
N GLU A 90 -20.40 20.11 -10.30
CA GLU A 90 -21.39 21.09 -10.77
C GLU A 90 -22.14 21.76 -9.62
N LYS A 91 -22.66 20.98 -8.66
CA LYS A 91 -23.39 21.50 -7.49
C LYS A 91 -22.55 22.41 -6.60
N THR A 92 -21.23 22.24 -6.62
CA THR A 92 -20.29 23.03 -5.81
C THR A 92 -19.62 24.15 -6.60
N GLY A 93 -19.98 24.34 -7.87
CA GLY A 93 -19.43 25.40 -8.72
C GLY A 93 -17.95 25.19 -9.07
N MET A 94 -17.46 23.95 -9.04
CA MET A 94 -16.07 23.64 -9.37
C MET A 94 -15.81 23.88 -10.87
N PRO A 95 -14.58 24.28 -11.25
CA PRO A 95 -14.23 24.47 -12.66
C PRO A 95 -14.43 23.21 -13.50
N ASN A 96 -14.87 23.39 -14.75
CA ASN A 96 -14.84 22.31 -15.74
C ASN A 96 -13.40 21.79 -15.89
N GLY A 97 -13.22 20.47 -15.83
CA GLY A 97 -11.90 19.83 -15.85
C GLY A 97 -11.29 19.54 -14.47
N VAL A 98 -11.97 19.81 -13.35
CA VAL A 98 -11.54 19.34 -12.03
C VAL A 98 -11.43 17.81 -11.98
N PHE A 99 -12.27 17.11 -12.74
CA PHE A 99 -12.30 15.66 -12.83
C PHE A 99 -12.51 15.19 -14.28
N SER A 100 -11.91 14.06 -14.64
CA SER A 100 -12.19 13.33 -15.88
C SER A 100 -12.05 11.83 -15.65
N ASN A 101 -12.86 11.02 -16.33
CA ASN A 101 -12.79 9.57 -16.28
C ASN A 101 -12.68 9.01 -17.71
N LEU A 102 -11.59 8.31 -18.01
CA LEU A 102 -11.30 7.79 -19.35
C LEU A 102 -11.36 6.26 -19.35
N ASN A 103 -12.32 5.74 -20.11
CA ASN A 103 -12.45 4.31 -20.38
C ASN A 103 -11.53 3.89 -21.52
N SER A 104 -10.83 2.78 -21.34
CA SER A 104 -10.02 2.14 -22.41
C SER A 104 -9.78 0.67 -22.09
N SER A 105 -9.91 -0.18 -23.10
CA SER A 105 -9.59 -1.61 -23.03
C SER A 105 -8.08 -1.89 -23.10
N GLY A 106 -7.28 -0.95 -23.61
CA GLY A 106 -5.85 -1.11 -23.83
C GLY A 106 -4.96 -0.29 -22.88
N ILE A 107 -3.66 -0.31 -23.16
CA ILE A 107 -2.64 0.40 -22.38
C ILE A 107 -2.30 1.78 -22.94
N GLU A 108 -2.70 2.06 -24.19
CA GLU A 108 -2.29 3.22 -24.97
C GLU A 108 -2.74 4.52 -24.31
N VAL A 109 -3.98 4.56 -23.81
CA VAL A 109 -4.50 5.70 -23.06
C VAL A 109 -3.71 5.93 -21.78
N GLY A 110 -3.37 4.85 -21.06
CA GLY A 110 -2.53 4.94 -19.86
C GLY A 110 -1.14 5.50 -20.16
N VAL A 111 -0.49 5.01 -21.23
CA VAL A 111 0.82 5.49 -21.68
C VAL A 111 0.76 6.96 -22.09
N ALA A 112 -0.26 7.37 -22.83
CA ALA A 112 -0.44 8.75 -23.27
C ALA A 112 -0.64 9.69 -22.06
N LEU A 113 -1.50 9.31 -21.11
CA LEU A 113 -1.73 10.06 -19.88
C LEU A 113 -0.43 10.25 -19.08
N VAL A 114 0.31 9.17 -18.83
CA VAL A 114 1.56 9.24 -18.06
C VAL A 114 2.64 10.05 -18.78
N LYS A 115 2.66 10.11 -20.11
CA LYS A 115 3.60 10.97 -20.87
C LYS A 115 3.17 12.43 -20.98
N HIS A 116 1.91 12.74 -20.71
CA HIS A 116 1.36 14.06 -21.01
C HIS A 116 2.03 15.17 -20.15
N PRO A 117 2.57 16.25 -20.75
CA PRO A 117 3.41 17.23 -20.05
C PRO A 117 2.69 18.00 -18.93
N LYS A 118 1.36 18.05 -18.95
CA LYS A 118 0.54 18.69 -17.89
C LYS A 118 0.25 17.79 -16.69
N VAL A 119 0.44 16.48 -16.81
CA VAL A 119 0.32 15.56 -15.66
C VAL A 119 1.56 15.71 -14.79
N LYS A 120 1.34 15.79 -13.48
CA LYS A 120 2.37 16.08 -12.47
C LYS A 120 2.57 14.98 -11.43
N ALA A 121 1.68 14.00 -11.35
CA ALA A 121 1.89 12.77 -10.60
C ALA A 121 0.97 11.64 -11.09
N VAL A 122 1.29 10.41 -10.70
CA VAL A 122 0.46 9.22 -10.99
C VAL A 122 0.22 8.44 -9.69
N GLY A 123 -1.04 8.07 -9.45
CA GLY A 123 -1.43 7.03 -8.50
C GLY A 123 -1.78 5.73 -9.24
N PHE A 124 -1.28 4.60 -8.78
CA PHE A 124 -1.52 3.29 -9.39
C PHE A 124 -1.69 2.22 -8.32
N THR A 125 -2.64 1.30 -8.54
CA THR A 125 -2.74 0.07 -7.77
C THR A 125 -2.91 -1.10 -8.73
N GLY A 126 -2.02 -2.09 -8.68
CA GLY A 126 -2.08 -3.23 -9.58
C GLY A 126 -0.81 -4.08 -9.61
N SER A 127 -0.54 -4.76 -10.73
CA SER A 127 0.62 -5.66 -10.81
C SER A 127 1.98 -4.94 -10.75
N VAL A 128 3.01 -5.63 -10.24
CA VAL A 128 4.40 -5.15 -10.22
C VAL A 128 4.89 -4.77 -11.63
N GLY A 129 4.60 -5.61 -12.63
CA GLY A 129 4.98 -5.33 -14.02
C GLY A 129 4.34 -4.05 -14.56
N GLY A 130 3.04 -3.85 -14.31
CA GLY A 130 2.32 -2.65 -14.72
C GLY A 130 2.83 -1.39 -14.02
N GLY A 131 2.93 -1.41 -12.70
CA GLY A 131 3.41 -0.26 -11.92
C GLY A 131 4.86 0.10 -12.25
N ARG A 132 5.75 -0.89 -12.42
CA ARG A 132 7.13 -0.65 -12.84
C ARG A 132 7.21 -0.06 -14.25
N ALA A 133 6.37 -0.51 -15.18
CA ALA A 133 6.32 0.05 -16.54
C ALA A 133 5.92 1.53 -16.52
N LEU A 134 4.89 1.90 -15.74
CA LEU A 134 4.46 3.30 -15.58
C LEU A 134 5.54 4.15 -14.88
N TYR A 135 6.18 3.63 -13.84
CA TYR A 135 7.28 4.30 -13.14
C TYR A 135 8.44 4.62 -14.09
N ASN A 136 8.88 3.63 -14.89
CA ASN A 136 9.94 3.82 -15.88
C ASN A 136 9.53 4.84 -16.95
N LEU A 137 8.26 4.83 -17.36
CA LEU A 137 7.73 5.75 -18.36
C LEU A 137 7.76 7.20 -17.87
N ALA A 138 7.26 7.42 -16.65
CA ALA A 138 7.25 8.73 -16.01
C ALA A 138 8.67 9.26 -15.79
N SER A 139 9.60 8.40 -15.36
CA SER A 139 11.00 8.78 -15.11
C SER A 139 11.77 9.17 -16.38
N LYS A 140 11.33 8.71 -17.55
CA LYS A 140 11.94 9.01 -18.86
C LYS A 140 11.36 10.26 -19.55
N ARG A 141 10.38 10.92 -18.94
CA ARG A 141 9.84 12.19 -19.48
C ARG A 141 10.92 13.27 -19.47
N PRO A 142 10.80 14.30 -20.34
CA PRO A 142 11.64 15.50 -20.23
C PRO A 142 11.53 16.19 -18.86
N GLU A 143 10.34 16.16 -18.27
CA GLU A 143 10.08 16.52 -16.87
C GLU A 143 9.57 15.26 -16.16
N PRO A 144 10.45 14.51 -15.45
CA PRO A 144 10.06 13.36 -14.65
C PRO A 144 9.00 13.73 -13.61
N ILE A 145 8.06 12.81 -13.38
CA ILE A 145 7.00 12.98 -12.38
C ILE A 145 6.96 11.78 -11.43
N PRO A 146 6.55 11.97 -10.16
CA PRO A 146 6.38 10.87 -9.23
C PRO A 146 5.27 9.92 -9.69
N VAL A 147 5.52 8.63 -9.49
CA VAL A 147 4.52 7.56 -9.61
C VAL A 147 4.46 6.85 -8.27
N PHE A 148 3.29 6.89 -7.63
CA PHE A 148 2.97 6.16 -6.41
C PHE A 148 2.19 4.91 -6.80
N ALA A 149 2.90 3.81 -6.99
CA ALA A 149 2.35 2.55 -7.42
C ALA A 149 2.39 1.54 -6.26
N GLU A 150 1.22 1.18 -5.77
CA GLU A 150 1.01 0.06 -4.84
C GLU A 150 0.92 -1.23 -5.66
N MET A 151 1.82 -2.17 -5.39
CA MET A 151 1.98 -3.37 -6.23
C MET A 151 1.91 -4.67 -5.42
N GLY A 152 2.80 -5.63 -5.71
CA GLY A 152 2.74 -6.98 -5.17
C GLY A 152 3.37 -7.10 -3.78
N SER A 153 2.80 -7.99 -2.98
CA SER A 153 3.30 -8.34 -1.65
C SER A 153 2.82 -9.76 -1.31
N VAL A 154 3.68 -10.57 -0.70
CA VAL A 154 3.31 -11.88 -0.15
C VAL A 154 2.96 -11.81 1.34
N ASN A 155 3.20 -10.65 1.96
CA ASN A 155 2.77 -10.33 3.33
C ASN A 155 3.23 -11.38 4.37
N PRO A 156 4.54 -11.50 4.62
CA PRO A 156 5.12 -12.57 5.44
C PRO A 156 4.53 -12.60 6.84
N VAL A 157 4.18 -13.81 7.29
CA VAL A 157 3.69 -14.09 8.64
C VAL A 157 4.69 -14.95 9.37
N ILE A 158 5.21 -14.44 10.48
CA ILE A 158 6.17 -15.14 11.32
C ILE A 158 5.39 -15.82 12.44
N LEU A 159 5.35 -17.15 12.42
CA LEU A 159 4.78 -17.96 13.49
C LEU A 159 5.90 -18.39 14.44
N LEU A 160 5.96 -17.78 15.61
CA LEU A 160 6.96 -18.10 16.64
C LEU A 160 6.55 -19.35 17.46
N PRO A 161 7.53 -20.06 18.07
CA PRO A 161 7.27 -21.34 18.73
C PRO A 161 6.22 -21.28 19.85
N GLY A 162 6.19 -20.22 20.67
CA GLY A 162 5.20 -20.06 21.73
C GLY A 162 3.78 -19.98 21.20
N ALA A 163 3.54 -19.11 20.22
CA ALA A 163 2.24 -19.02 19.55
C ALA A 163 1.85 -20.31 18.82
N ALA A 164 2.80 -20.99 18.17
CA ALA A 164 2.55 -22.27 17.51
C ALA A 164 2.09 -23.35 18.52
N LYS A 165 2.74 -23.40 19.68
CA LYS A 165 2.43 -24.37 20.74
C LYS A 165 1.09 -24.10 21.42
N ILE A 166 0.80 -22.85 21.77
CA ILE A 166 -0.37 -22.51 22.59
C ILE A 166 -1.63 -22.34 21.73
N LYS A 167 -1.51 -21.65 20.59
CA LYS A 167 -2.63 -21.26 19.73
C LYS A 167 -2.48 -21.70 18.28
N GLY A 168 -1.58 -22.64 17.97
CA GLY A 168 -1.29 -23.06 16.60
C GLY A 168 -2.54 -23.51 15.83
N ASN A 169 -3.41 -24.30 16.45
CA ASN A 169 -4.64 -24.77 15.80
C ASN A 169 -5.63 -23.62 15.52
N ASP A 170 -5.78 -22.69 16.46
CA ASP A 170 -6.64 -21.52 16.31
C ASP A 170 -6.09 -20.61 15.20
N TRP A 171 -4.78 -20.36 15.20
CA TRP A 171 -4.13 -19.59 14.15
C TRP A 171 -4.27 -20.25 12.79
N ALA A 172 -4.11 -21.57 12.69
CA ALA A 172 -4.29 -22.30 11.44
C ALA A 172 -5.70 -22.11 10.87
N LYS A 173 -6.74 -22.18 11.71
CA LYS A 173 -8.12 -21.91 11.31
C LYS A 173 -8.34 -20.45 10.88
N THR A 174 -7.82 -19.50 11.65
CA THR A 174 -7.90 -18.07 11.31
C THR A 174 -7.20 -17.76 9.98
N TYR A 175 -6.04 -18.36 9.75
CA TYR A 175 -5.27 -18.15 8.53
C TYR A 175 -5.89 -18.82 7.31
N ALA A 176 -6.51 -19.99 7.45
CA ALA A 176 -7.32 -20.58 6.38
C ALA A 176 -8.36 -19.57 5.87
N GLY A 177 -9.12 -18.95 6.78
CA GLY A 177 -10.10 -17.92 6.42
C GLY A 177 -9.49 -16.66 5.82
N SER A 178 -8.34 -16.19 6.35
CA SER A 178 -7.66 -15.00 5.82
C SER A 178 -7.09 -15.20 4.41
N ILE A 179 -6.54 -16.38 4.13
CA ILE A 179 -5.99 -16.75 2.81
C ILE A 179 -7.10 -16.82 1.76
N THR A 180 -8.28 -17.33 2.13
CA THR A 180 -9.40 -17.53 1.19
C THR A 180 -10.36 -16.35 1.10
N LEU A 181 -10.23 -15.33 1.95
CA LEU A 181 -11.12 -14.17 1.97
C LEU A 181 -11.20 -13.52 0.57
N SER A 182 -12.42 -13.41 0.03
CA SER A 182 -12.68 -12.94 -1.36
C SER A 182 -11.84 -13.66 -2.42
N SER A 183 -11.75 -14.99 -2.30
CA SER A 183 -10.90 -15.84 -3.14
C SER A 183 -9.42 -15.42 -3.11
N GLY A 184 -8.94 -14.93 -1.97
CA GLY A 184 -7.56 -14.48 -1.75
C GLY A 184 -7.16 -13.22 -2.52
N GLN A 185 -8.10 -12.47 -3.09
CA GLN A 185 -7.82 -11.31 -3.95
C GLN A 185 -7.56 -10.01 -3.16
N PHE A 186 -6.83 -10.12 -2.06
CA PHE A 186 -6.37 -8.99 -1.25
C PHE A 186 -4.89 -8.73 -1.52
N CYS A 187 -4.49 -7.47 -1.73
CA CYS A 187 -3.06 -7.11 -1.79
C CYS A 187 -2.32 -7.42 -0.48
N THR A 188 -3.05 -7.49 0.63
CA THR A 188 -2.57 -7.87 1.96
C THR A 188 -2.87 -9.33 2.32
N ASN A 189 -3.10 -10.21 1.34
CA ASN A 189 -3.28 -11.64 1.58
C ASN A 189 -1.99 -12.28 2.15
N PRO A 190 -2.06 -13.12 3.21
CA PRO A 190 -0.89 -13.77 3.79
C PRO A 190 -0.41 -14.97 2.93
N GLY A 191 0.28 -14.65 1.84
CA GLY A 191 0.81 -15.63 0.88
C GLY A 191 2.08 -16.36 1.33
N LEU A 192 2.72 -15.91 2.41
CA LEU A 192 3.93 -16.51 2.96
C LEU A 192 3.85 -16.62 4.49
N ILE A 193 4.03 -17.83 5.02
CA ILE A 193 4.12 -18.11 6.46
C ILE A 193 5.50 -18.71 6.73
N LEU A 194 6.21 -18.18 7.72
CA LEU A 194 7.55 -18.61 8.13
C LEU A 194 7.48 -19.12 9.57
N GLY A 195 7.98 -20.32 9.82
CA GLY A 195 8.06 -20.89 11.17
C GLY A 195 9.34 -21.70 11.37
N ILE A 196 9.71 -21.94 12.62
CA ILE A 196 10.85 -22.83 12.93
C ILE A 196 10.36 -24.28 12.88
N LYS A 197 11.09 -25.13 12.16
CA LYS A 197 10.81 -26.55 11.99
C LYS A 197 10.72 -27.25 13.34
N GLY A 198 9.66 -28.03 13.52
CA GLY A 198 9.38 -28.77 14.75
C GLY A 198 7.92 -29.21 14.79
N THR A 199 7.58 -30.00 15.81
CA THR A 199 6.25 -30.62 15.96
C THR A 199 5.11 -29.59 15.92
N ASP A 200 5.27 -28.44 16.56
CA ASP A 200 4.23 -27.41 16.60
C ASP A 200 3.95 -26.79 15.22
N LEU A 201 5.00 -26.57 14.41
CA LEU A 201 4.84 -26.09 13.04
C LEU A 201 4.21 -27.17 12.13
N THR A 202 4.63 -28.44 12.29
CA THR A 202 4.02 -29.56 11.57
C THR A 202 2.52 -29.67 11.87
N ASN A 203 2.13 -29.55 13.14
CA ASN A 203 0.73 -29.54 13.56
C ASN A 203 -0.04 -28.36 12.97
N PHE A 204 0.56 -27.15 12.98
CA PHE A 204 -0.02 -25.97 12.33
C PHE A 204 -0.27 -26.20 10.83
N ILE A 205 0.72 -26.72 10.10
CA ILE A 205 0.61 -27.00 8.66
C ILE A 205 -0.50 -28.00 8.38
N GLN A 206 -0.56 -29.09 9.15
CA GLN A 206 -1.61 -30.10 9.01
C GLN A 206 -2.98 -29.46 9.25
N LYS A 207 -3.13 -28.73 10.36
CA LYS A 207 -4.41 -28.09 10.70
C LYS A 207 -4.83 -27.04 9.67
N LEU A 208 -3.89 -26.25 9.16
CA LEU A 208 -4.15 -25.26 8.12
C LEU A 208 -4.63 -25.94 6.83
N SER A 209 -4.00 -27.06 6.47
CA SER A 209 -4.35 -27.87 5.30
C SER A 209 -5.75 -28.48 5.44
N GLU A 210 -6.11 -28.95 6.63
CA GLU A 210 -7.46 -29.46 6.92
C GLU A 210 -8.53 -28.36 6.89
N GLU A 211 -8.26 -27.18 7.45
CA GLU A 211 -9.26 -26.10 7.53
C GLU A 211 -9.46 -25.42 6.18
N ILE A 212 -8.41 -25.23 5.38
CA ILE A 212 -8.52 -24.48 4.12
C ILE A 212 -9.34 -25.23 3.07
N VAL A 213 -9.29 -26.57 3.03
CA VAL A 213 -10.06 -27.38 2.08
C VAL A 213 -11.55 -27.46 2.44
N LYS A 214 -11.93 -27.10 3.67
CA LYS A 214 -13.34 -27.02 4.10
C LYS A 214 -14.04 -25.74 3.64
N ILE A 215 -13.28 -24.74 3.18
CA ILE A 215 -13.83 -23.46 2.74
C ILE A 215 -14.29 -23.61 1.30
N GLU A 216 -15.57 -23.32 1.03
CA GLU A 216 -16.10 -23.36 -0.33
C GLU A 216 -15.36 -22.34 -1.23
N PRO A 217 -14.86 -22.78 -2.39
CA PRO A 217 -14.28 -21.88 -3.38
C PRO A 217 -15.28 -20.78 -3.79
N SER A 218 -14.75 -19.61 -4.12
CA SER A 218 -15.55 -18.45 -4.54
C SER A 218 -15.08 -17.89 -5.88
N CYS A 219 -15.97 -17.13 -6.53
CA CYS A 219 -15.75 -16.53 -7.84
C CYS A 219 -14.62 -15.48 -7.79
N MET A 220 -13.65 -15.60 -8.69
CA MET A 220 -12.61 -14.59 -8.91
C MET A 220 -13.12 -13.44 -9.78
N LEU A 221 -12.42 -12.32 -9.76
CA LEU A 221 -12.88 -11.06 -10.37
C LEU A 221 -13.04 -11.14 -11.89
N HIS A 222 -12.22 -11.94 -12.57
CA HIS A 222 -12.17 -11.96 -14.03
C HIS A 222 -11.49 -13.25 -14.56
N PRO A 223 -11.90 -13.79 -15.73
CA PRO A 223 -11.27 -14.97 -16.34
C PRO A 223 -9.74 -14.88 -16.50
N ASN A 224 -9.22 -13.71 -16.84
CA ASN A 224 -7.77 -13.50 -16.93
C ASN A 224 -7.06 -13.61 -15.57
N ILE A 225 -7.72 -13.23 -14.48
CA ILE A 225 -7.15 -13.29 -13.12
C ILE A 225 -7.08 -14.74 -12.65
N ILE A 226 -8.15 -15.52 -12.81
CA ILE A 226 -8.09 -16.96 -12.51
C ILE A 226 -7.10 -17.69 -13.41
N GLY A 227 -7.02 -17.36 -14.69
CA GLY A 227 -6.04 -17.95 -15.61
C GLY A 227 -4.60 -17.70 -15.15
N ALA A 228 -4.30 -16.45 -14.71
CA ALA A 228 -3.01 -16.11 -14.14
C ALA A 228 -2.75 -16.82 -12.81
N TYR A 229 -3.77 -16.93 -11.95
CA TYR A 229 -3.69 -17.66 -10.69
C TYR A 229 -3.33 -19.14 -10.90
N GLU A 230 -4.09 -19.85 -11.73
CA GLU A 230 -3.86 -21.28 -12.01
C GLU A 230 -2.50 -21.51 -12.68
N THR A 231 -2.10 -20.63 -13.61
CA THR A 231 -0.77 -20.69 -14.24
C THR A 231 0.35 -20.52 -13.23
N LYS A 232 0.27 -19.49 -12.38
CA LYS A 232 1.29 -19.21 -11.36
C LYS A 232 1.34 -20.28 -10.28
N LYS A 233 0.18 -20.74 -9.79
CA LYS A 233 0.09 -21.85 -8.83
C LYS A 233 0.73 -23.12 -9.39
N ALA A 234 0.41 -23.50 -10.62
CA ALA A 234 1.00 -24.67 -11.27
C ALA A 234 2.52 -24.51 -11.49
N ALA A 235 2.99 -23.32 -11.86
CA ALA A 235 4.42 -23.03 -11.98
C ALA A 235 5.14 -23.09 -10.63
N MET A 236 4.49 -22.63 -9.55
CA MET A 236 4.99 -22.71 -8.18
C MET A 236 5.10 -24.18 -7.74
N GLN A 237 4.05 -24.98 -7.92
CA GLN A 237 4.02 -26.41 -7.58
C GLN A 237 5.02 -27.28 -8.35
N LYS A 238 5.61 -26.77 -9.43
CA LYS A 238 6.68 -27.43 -10.19
C LYS A 238 8.09 -27.06 -9.74
N GLN A 239 8.25 -26.12 -8.80
CA GLN A 239 9.55 -25.76 -8.26
C GLN A 239 10.15 -26.93 -7.48
N ALA A 240 11.47 -27.10 -7.57
CA ALA A 240 12.19 -28.17 -6.88
C ALA A 240 11.98 -28.09 -5.36
N ASP A 241 11.83 -29.26 -4.73
CA ASP A 241 11.67 -29.46 -3.28
C ASP A 241 10.46 -28.75 -2.62
N LEU A 242 9.56 -28.15 -3.41
CA LEU A 242 8.28 -27.66 -2.93
C LEU A 242 7.30 -28.82 -2.82
N GLN A 243 6.64 -28.95 -1.68
CA GLN A 243 5.61 -29.96 -1.43
C GLN A 243 4.24 -29.31 -1.40
N THR A 244 3.22 -30.02 -1.87
CA THR A 244 1.82 -29.59 -1.69
C THR A 244 1.29 -30.24 -0.43
N ALA A 245 0.88 -29.43 0.55
CA ALA A 245 0.25 -29.91 1.79
C ALA A 245 -1.28 -29.98 1.67
N ALA A 246 -1.89 -29.06 0.92
CA ALA A 246 -3.30 -29.11 0.57
C ALA A 246 -3.55 -28.55 -0.83
N ASN A 247 -4.50 -29.18 -1.53
CA ASN A 247 -5.12 -28.69 -2.76
C ASN A 247 -6.61 -28.97 -2.68
N PHE A 248 -7.45 -27.97 -2.93
CA PHE A 248 -8.87 -28.21 -3.14
C PHE A 248 -9.05 -29.01 -4.44
N SER A 249 -9.76 -30.14 -4.38
CA SER A 249 -9.83 -31.13 -5.47
C SER A 249 -11.24 -31.43 -6.00
N GLU A 250 -12.28 -30.91 -5.36
CA GLU A 250 -13.66 -31.11 -5.83
C GLU A 250 -13.95 -30.30 -7.10
N GLU A 251 -15.05 -30.65 -7.76
CA GLU A 251 -15.58 -29.88 -8.89
C GLU A 251 -16.04 -28.51 -8.41
N ILE A 252 -15.76 -27.49 -9.22
CA ILE A 252 -16.12 -26.10 -8.94
C ILE A 252 -16.67 -25.43 -10.19
N ALA A 253 -17.45 -24.38 -9.99
CA ALA A 253 -17.92 -23.54 -11.09
C ALA A 253 -16.75 -22.88 -11.85
N ALA A 254 -17.00 -22.51 -13.11
CA ALA A 254 -16.04 -21.74 -13.89
C ALA A 254 -15.70 -20.41 -13.17
N ASN A 255 -14.46 -19.95 -13.31
CA ASN A 255 -13.98 -18.71 -12.70
C ASN A 255 -13.91 -18.72 -11.15
N TYR A 256 -13.98 -19.89 -10.50
CA TYR A 256 -13.78 -20.02 -9.05
C TYR A 256 -12.33 -20.46 -8.74
N GLY A 257 -11.68 -19.84 -7.74
CA GLY A 257 -10.29 -20.12 -7.42
C GLY A 257 -10.12 -21.31 -6.47
N ARG A 258 -9.36 -22.35 -6.85
CA ARG A 258 -9.06 -23.50 -5.97
C ARG A 258 -7.92 -23.22 -5.03
N GLN A 259 -8.20 -23.18 -3.73
CA GLN A 259 -7.19 -22.93 -2.72
C GLN A 259 -6.10 -24.00 -2.65
N ALA A 260 -4.89 -23.59 -2.26
CA ALA A 260 -3.76 -24.48 -2.07
C ALA A 260 -2.81 -24.00 -0.98
N ILE A 261 -2.21 -24.97 -0.27
CA ILE A 261 -1.10 -24.76 0.67
C ILE A 261 0.09 -25.57 0.22
N THR A 262 1.24 -24.92 0.12
CA THR A 262 2.52 -25.57 -0.19
C THR A 262 3.50 -25.39 0.96
N THR A 263 4.47 -26.30 1.08
CA THR A 263 5.52 -26.24 2.09
C THR A 263 6.90 -26.42 1.46
N VAL A 264 7.91 -25.78 2.03
CA VAL A 264 9.29 -25.91 1.58
C VAL A 264 10.26 -25.75 2.76
N GLU A 265 11.43 -26.37 2.67
CA GLU A 265 12.51 -26.14 3.63
C GLU A 265 13.12 -24.75 3.44
N GLY A 266 13.52 -24.10 4.54
CA GLY A 266 14.04 -22.73 4.51
C GLY A 266 15.30 -22.57 3.65
N ALA A 267 16.14 -23.60 3.56
CA ALA A 267 17.34 -23.57 2.69
C ALA A 267 16.97 -23.47 1.21
N THR A 268 15.97 -24.25 0.75
CA THR A 268 15.47 -24.20 -0.62
C THR A 268 14.81 -22.85 -0.92
N PHE A 269 14.00 -22.32 0.01
CA PHE A 269 13.39 -20.99 -0.16
C PHE A 269 14.43 -19.88 -0.33
N LEU A 270 15.52 -19.92 0.44
CA LEU A 270 16.63 -18.96 0.33
C LEU A 270 17.33 -19.01 -1.04
N GLN A 271 17.49 -20.20 -1.59
CA GLN A 271 18.25 -20.42 -2.83
C GLN A 271 17.39 -20.25 -4.09
N ASN A 272 16.07 -20.20 -3.96
CA ASN A 272 15.15 -20.10 -5.09
C ASN A 272 14.27 -18.83 -5.02
N PRO A 273 14.72 -17.70 -5.61
CA PRO A 273 13.94 -16.45 -5.67
C PRO A 273 12.58 -16.57 -6.38
N ALA A 274 12.35 -17.61 -7.19
CA ALA A 274 11.03 -17.82 -7.81
C ALA A 274 9.95 -18.09 -6.75
N LEU A 275 10.32 -18.69 -5.60
CA LEU A 275 9.42 -18.95 -4.48
C LEU A 275 9.00 -17.69 -3.73
N HIS A 276 9.67 -16.56 -3.95
CA HIS A 276 9.35 -15.28 -3.29
C HIS A 276 8.21 -14.54 -3.98
N GLN A 277 7.85 -14.96 -5.21
CA GLN A 277 6.89 -14.27 -6.05
C GLN A 277 5.45 -14.52 -5.63
N GLU A 278 4.63 -13.48 -5.75
CA GLU A 278 3.20 -13.52 -5.42
C GLU A 278 2.38 -14.37 -6.41
N VAL A 279 1.54 -15.23 -5.84
CA VAL A 279 0.44 -15.95 -6.52
C VAL A 279 -0.88 -15.32 -6.08
N PHE A 280 -1.40 -14.37 -6.87
CA PHE A 280 -2.60 -13.60 -6.52
C PHE A 280 -3.88 -14.46 -6.58
N GLY A 281 -4.37 -14.89 -5.42
CA GLY A 281 -5.52 -15.77 -5.25
C GLY A 281 -5.41 -16.54 -3.92
N PRO A 282 -6.22 -17.59 -3.71
CA PRO A 282 -6.25 -18.30 -2.42
C PRO A 282 -5.06 -19.28 -2.31
N PHE A 283 -3.85 -18.77 -2.19
CA PHE A 283 -2.62 -19.57 -2.14
C PHE A 283 -1.70 -19.08 -1.01
N SER A 284 -1.12 -20.01 -0.25
CA SER A 284 -0.08 -19.66 0.72
C SER A 284 1.01 -20.72 0.79
N MET A 285 2.24 -20.27 1.07
CA MET A 285 3.40 -21.13 1.25
C MET A 285 3.89 -21.07 2.69
N VAL A 286 4.12 -22.24 3.31
CA VAL A 286 4.75 -22.34 4.62
C VAL A 286 6.22 -22.75 4.48
N VAL A 287 7.14 -21.89 4.94
CA VAL A 287 8.57 -22.15 4.94
C VAL A 287 9.00 -22.66 6.30
N GLN A 288 9.57 -23.86 6.31
CA GLN A 288 10.06 -24.54 7.50
C GLN A 288 11.53 -24.18 7.72
N CYS A 289 11.78 -23.20 8.57
CA CYS A 289 13.12 -22.72 8.88
C CYS A 289 13.80 -23.65 9.88
N GLU A 290 15.05 -24.04 9.65
CA GLU A 290 15.81 -24.89 10.57
C GLU A 290 15.95 -24.27 11.97
N ASN A 291 16.14 -22.94 12.03
CA ASN A 291 16.35 -22.20 13.27
C ASN A 291 16.11 -20.69 13.06
N THR A 292 16.17 -19.92 14.15
CA THR A 292 15.99 -18.46 14.16
C THR A 292 16.98 -17.71 13.27
N LYS A 293 18.21 -18.22 13.08
CA LYS A 293 19.20 -17.59 12.20
C LYS A 293 18.76 -17.69 10.74
N GLN A 294 18.30 -18.87 10.31
CA GLN A 294 17.77 -19.06 8.96
C GLN A 294 16.49 -18.24 8.73
N LEU A 295 15.58 -18.20 9.71
CA LEU A 295 14.40 -17.33 9.67
C LEU A 295 14.77 -15.86 9.44
N SER A 296 15.72 -15.34 10.22
CA SER A 296 16.21 -13.96 10.07
C SER A 296 16.85 -13.73 8.70
N ALA A 297 17.62 -14.70 8.20
CA ALA A 297 18.25 -14.62 6.88
C ALA A 297 17.21 -14.60 5.75
N ILE A 298 16.15 -15.40 5.84
CA ILE A 298 15.04 -15.40 4.88
C ILE A 298 14.40 -14.02 4.84
N ILE A 299 13.99 -13.49 5.99
CA ILE A 299 13.33 -12.18 6.07
C ILE A 299 14.25 -11.10 5.51
N ALA A 300 15.53 -11.13 5.87
CA ALA A 300 16.51 -10.18 5.37
C ALA A 300 16.74 -10.27 3.84
N ASN A 301 16.34 -11.34 3.16
CA ASN A 301 16.43 -11.48 1.70
C ASN A 301 15.09 -11.31 0.98
N LEU A 302 13.98 -11.12 1.69
CA LEU A 302 12.71 -10.79 1.06
C LEU A 302 12.80 -9.42 0.37
N GLU A 303 12.11 -9.31 -0.76
CA GLU A 303 11.80 -8.01 -1.33
C GLU A 303 10.83 -7.24 -0.41
N GLY A 304 10.62 -5.95 -0.65
CA GLY A 304 9.70 -5.15 0.15
C GLY A 304 8.23 -5.58 0.08
N GLN A 305 7.52 -5.43 1.19
CA GLN A 305 6.19 -5.97 1.46
C GLN A 305 5.27 -4.87 2.01
N LEU A 306 3.96 -5.01 1.81
CA LEU A 306 2.97 -4.10 2.41
C LEU A 306 2.91 -4.32 3.92
N THR A 307 2.81 -5.58 4.35
CA THR A 307 2.67 -5.93 5.76
C THR A 307 3.61 -7.06 6.15
N GLY A 308 3.97 -7.10 7.43
CA GLY A 308 4.50 -8.29 8.08
C GLY A 308 3.71 -8.59 9.34
N THR A 309 3.44 -9.85 9.61
CA THR A 309 2.72 -10.25 10.82
C THR A 309 3.61 -11.08 11.72
N VAL A 310 3.54 -10.86 13.02
CA VAL A 310 4.18 -11.70 14.05
C VAL A 310 3.10 -12.32 14.91
N LEU A 311 3.03 -13.66 14.89
CA LEU A 311 2.23 -14.45 15.81
C LEU A 311 3.17 -14.95 16.91
N ALA A 312 2.97 -14.46 18.12
CA ALA A 312 3.84 -14.78 19.25
C ALA A 312 3.12 -14.57 20.59
N GLU A 313 3.65 -15.23 21.62
CA GLU A 313 3.37 -14.85 23.00
C GLU A 313 4.10 -13.55 23.37
N ASN A 314 3.51 -12.74 24.24
CA ASN A 314 4.10 -11.44 24.61
C ASN A 314 5.53 -11.59 25.17
N GLU A 315 5.72 -12.59 26.03
CA GLU A 315 7.00 -12.82 26.71
C GLU A 315 8.07 -13.42 25.80
N GLU A 316 7.71 -14.08 24.69
CA GLU A 316 8.72 -14.66 23.79
C GLU A 316 9.32 -13.62 22.85
N LEU A 317 8.61 -12.53 22.54
CA LEU A 317 9.06 -11.49 21.60
C LEU A 317 10.45 -10.94 21.91
N LYS A 318 10.79 -10.78 23.19
CA LYS A 318 12.10 -10.29 23.67
C LYS A 318 13.29 -11.15 23.21
N ASN A 319 13.05 -12.38 22.79
CA ASN A 319 14.07 -13.28 22.27
C ASN A 319 14.25 -13.19 20.74
N TYR A 320 13.43 -12.37 20.06
CA TYR A 320 13.33 -12.32 18.60
C TYR A 320 13.52 -10.91 18.03
N ASP A 321 14.17 -9.99 18.76
CA ASP A 321 14.44 -8.61 18.29
C ASP A 321 15.09 -8.57 16.90
N LYS A 322 16.02 -9.49 16.61
CA LYS A 322 16.66 -9.58 15.29
C LYS A 322 15.68 -9.91 14.17
N VAL A 323 14.71 -10.78 14.44
CA VAL A 323 13.66 -11.17 13.50
C VAL A 323 12.71 -10.00 13.27
N ILE A 324 12.29 -9.32 14.34
CA ILE A 324 11.38 -8.17 14.28
C ILE A 324 12.05 -7.00 13.53
N ASN A 325 13.31 -6.70 13.85
CA ASN A 325 14.08 -5.66 13.16
C ASN A 325 14.29 -5.99 11.67
N ALA A 326 14.57 -7.26 11.34
CA ALA A 326 14.66 -7.69 9.94
C ALA A 326 13.32 -7.49 9.21
N LEU A 327 12.20 -7.83 9.85
CA LEU A 327 10.86 -7.66 9.29
C LEU A 327 10.52 -6.18 9.07
N GLN A 328 10.82 -5.32 10.06
CA GLN A 328 10.59 -3.88 9.98
C GLN A 328 11.28 -3.25 8.77
N ASN A 329 12.48 -3.70 8.41
CA ASN A 329 13.20 -3.20 7.23
C ASN A 329 12.57 -3.62 5.89
N ARG A 330 11.58 -4.52 5.92
CA ARG A 330 10.95 -5.08 4.72
C ARG A 330 9.49 -4.70 4.55
N VAL A 331 8.83 -4.13 5.56
CA VAL A 331 7.37 -3.93 5.54
C VAL A 331 6.99 -2.48 5.80
N GLY A 332 5.83 -2.03 5.29
CA GLY A 332 5.25 -0.75 5.69
C GLY A 332 4.48 -0.81 7.01
N ARG A 333 3.92 -1.97 7.36
CA ARG A 333 3.13 -2.16 8.58
C ARG A 333 3.39 -3.51 9.24
N ILE A 334 3.71 -3.49 10.53
CA ILE A 334 3.79 -4.70 11.36
C ILE A 334 2.46 -4.92 12.09
N ILE A 335 2.02 -6.18 12.12
CA ILE A 335 0.83 -6.63 12.84
C ILE A 335 1.26 -7.65 13.87
N PHE A 336 0.68 -7.56 15.08
CA PHE A 336 0.92 -8.51 16.14
C PHE A 336 -0.37 -9.30 16.42
N ASN A 337 -0.28 -10.63 16.45
CA ASN A 337 -1.39 -11.53 16.78
C ASN A 337 -2.71 -11.19 16.05
N GLY A 338 -2.65 -11.16 14.72
CA GLY A 338 -3.79 -10.86 13.86
C GLY A 338 -3.57 -11.34 12.43
N VAL A 339 -4.38 -10.83 11.51
CA VAL A 339 -4.27 -11.10 10.07
C VAL A 339 -4.07 -9.80 9.27
N PRO A 340 -3.36 -9.84 8.13
CA PRO A 340 -3.02 -8.63 7.37
C PRO A 340 -4.12 -8.06 6.48
N THR A 341 -5.17 -8.82 6.20
CA THR A 341 -6.23 -8.47 5.24
C THR A 341 -6.95 -7.17 5.58
N GLY A 342 -7.17 -6.87 6.86
CA GLY A 342 -7.78 -5.62 7.31
C GLY A 342 -6.86 -4.41 7.12
N VAL A 343 -7.39 -3.36 6.48
CA VAL A 343 -6.73 -2.05 6.31
C VAL A 343 -7.65 -0.96 6.82
N GLU A 344 -7.38 -0.49 8.03
CA GLU A 344 -8.12 0.60 8.68
C GLU A 344 -7.83 1.96 8.02
N VAL A 345 -8.87 2.78 7.81
CA VAL A 345 -8.71 4.13 7.24
C VAL A 345 -8.53 5.13 8.38
N CYS A 346 -7.32 5.19 8.94
CA CYS A 346 -7.00 6.04 10.09
C CYS A 346 -5.76 6.91 9.87
N ALA A 347 -5.46 7.78 10.84
CA ALA A 347 -4.34 8.71 10.75
C ALA A 347 -2.96 8.02 10.78
N ALA A 348 -2.86 6.90 11.51
CA ALA A 348 -1.62 6.15 11.71
C ALA A 348 -1.36 5.09 10.64
N MET A 349 -2.26 4.94 9.65
CA MET A 349 -2.13 3.91 8.63
C MET A 349 -0.92 4.16 7.72
N VAL A 350 -0.15 3.10 7.50
CA VAL A 350 0.84 2.98 6.43
C VAL A 350 0.43 1.79 5.56
N HIS A 351 -0.13 2.10 4.40
CA HIS A 351 -0.41 1.13 3.33
C HIS A 351 0.52 1.44 2.16
N GLY A 352 1.58 0.65 2.09
CA GLY A 352 2.75 0.85 1.25
C GLY A 352 3.92 0.09 1.86
N GLY A 353 5.13 0.37 1.41
CA GLY A 353 6.33 -0.27 1.95
C GLY A 353 7.50 -0.17 0.98
N PRO A 354 8.65 -0.78 1.33
CA PRO A 354 9.79 -0.87 0.42
C PRO A 354 9.40 -1.53 -0.92
N TYR A 355 10.12 -1.23 -1.99
CA TYR A 355 9.88 -1.85 -3.30
C TYR A 355 10.03 -3.39 -3.22
N PRO A 356 9.15 -4.19 -3.86
CA PRO A 356 8.11 -3.81 -4.81
C PRO A 356 6.74 -3.48 -4.21
N ALA A 357 6.54 -3.47 -2.89
CA ALA A 357 5.23 -3.15 -2.32
C ALA A 357 4.72 -1.77 -2.75
N SER A 358 5.61 -0.76 -2.71
CA SER A 358 5.35 0.56 -3.29
C SER A 358 6.59 1.07 -4.04
N THR A 359 6.38 1.98 -5.00
CA THR A 359 7.47 2.70 -5.69
C THR A 359 8.07 3.84 -4.87
N ASP A 360 7.39 4.30 -3.82
CA ASP A 360 7.92 5.30 -2.89
C ASP A 360 7.50 4.98 -1.45
N SER A 361 8.38 4.32 -0.71
CA SER A 361 8.14 3.82 0.64
C SER A 361 8.02 4.91 1.71
N ARG A 362 8.22 6.18 1.36
CA ARG A 362 8.10 7.31 2.30
C ARG A 362 6.64 7.70 2.54
N PHE A 363 5.73 7.26 1.68
CA PHE A 363 4.33 7.64 1.69
C PHE A 363 3.40 6.45 1.95
N THR A 364 2.13 6.75 2.15
CA THR A 364 1.04 5.79 2.30
C THR A 364 -0.04 6.05 1.26
N ALA A 365 -0.64 5.00 0.71
CA ALA A 365 -1.80 5.12 -0.15
C ALA A 365 -3.13 5.26 0.61
N VAL A 366 -3.14 4.91 1.91
CA VAL A 366 -4.35 4.87 2.75
C VAL A 366 -4.14 5.69 4.01
N GLY A 367 -5.22 6.29 4.52
CA GLY A 367 -5.20 7.15 5.69
C GLY A 367 -4.98 8.61 5.32
N ILE A 368 -5.13 9.50 6.30
CA ILE A 368 -5.13 10.95 6.05
C ILE A 368 -3.80 11.44 5.47
N ASN A 369 -2.68 10.82 5.86
CA ASN A 369 -1.34 11.21 5.39
C ASN A 369 -1.09 10.89 3.91
N SER A 370 -2.00 10.16 3.25
CA SER A 370 -1.91 9.89 1.81
C SER A 370 -2.00 11.17 0.95
N ILE A 371 -2.51 12.29 1.51
CA ILE A 371 -2.49 13.62 0.88
C ILE A 371 -1.08 14.06 0.50
N LYS A 372 -0.07 13.64 1.28
CA LYS A 372 1.32 14.12 1.15
C LYS A 372 1.96 13.69 -0.17
N ARG A 373 1.40 12.70 -0.85
CA ARG A 373 1.81 12.26 -2.19
C ARG A 373 1.56 13.33 -3.27
N TRP A 374 0.59 14.21 -3.04
CA TRP A 374 0.03 15.10 -4.06
C TRP A 374 0.41 16.57 -3.87
N VAL A 375 1.33 16.85 -2.96
CA VAL A 375 1.77 18.20 -2.61
C VAL A 375 3.29 18.32 -2.75
N ARG A 376 3.75 19.56 -2.85
CA ARG A 376 5.18 19.91 -2.75
C ARG A 376 5.37 21.12 -1.83
N PRO A 377 6.52 21.25 -1.15
CA PRO A 377 6.82 22.45 -0.40
C PRO A 377 7.06 23.65 -1.34
N PHE A 378 6.69 24.83 -0.87
CA PHE A 378 6.98 26.11 -1.50
C PHE A 378 7.29 27.15 -0.42
N SER A 379 8.30 27.99 -0.62
CA SER A 379 8.71 29.02 0.33
C SER A 379 8.64 30.43 -0.24
N PHE A 380 8.25 31.36 0.62
CA PHE A 380 8.36 32.80 0.46
C PHE A 380 9.53 33.29 1.33
N GLN A 381 10.35 34.19 0.80
CA GLN A 381 11.43 34.82 1.56
C GLN A 381 11.26 36.33 1.54
N SER A 382 11.32 36.95 2.72
CA SER A 382 11.20 38.40 2.90
C SER A 382 9.96 39.00 2.20
N TRP A 383 8.89 38.21 2.11
CA TRP A 383 7.70 38.57 1.34
C TRP A 383 6.76 39.46 2.17
N PRO A 384 6.09 40.46 1.57
CA PRO A 384 5.18 41.31 2.34
C PRO A 384 3.97 40.54 2.87
N ASN A 385 3.62 40.77 4.14
CA ASN A 385 2.60 40.00 4.85
C ASN A 385 1.22 40.04 4.15
N ASN A 386 0.83 41.20 3.63
CA ASN A 386 -0.46 41.38 2.94
C ASN A 386 -0.56 40.60 1.62
N PHE A 387 0.56 40.17 1.04
CA PHE A 387 0.63 39.38 -0.19
C PHE A 387 0.99 37.91 0.04
N LEU A 388 1.08 37.47 1.31
CA LEU A 388 1.19 36.06 1.64
C LEU A 388 -0.17 35.36 1.51
N PRO A 389 -0.18 34.04 1.26
CA PRO A 389 -1.39 33.23 1.46
C PRO A 389 -1.80 33.25 2.94
N ASP A 390 -3.10 33.09 3.19
CA ASP A 390 -3.71 33.24 4.52
C ASP A 390 -3.09 32.30 5.57
N GLU A 391 -2.66 31.11 5.16
CA GLU A 391 -1.96 30.12 5.97
C GLU A 391 -0.64 30.64 6.56
N LEU A 392 0.01 31.60 5.90
CA LEU A 392 1.33 32.12 6.24
C LEU A 392 1.31 33.55 6.78
N LYS A 393 0.15 34.21 6.83
CA LYS A 393 0.00 35.57 7.37
C LYS A 393 0.26 35.62 8.87
N ASN A 394 0.85 36.71 9.35
CA ASN A 394 1.16 36.90 10.78
C ASN A 394 -0.09 36.70 11.66
N GLU A 395 -1.23 37.21 11.20
CA GLU A 395 -2.51 37.25 11.91
C GLU A 395 -3.13 35.86 12.13
N ASN A 396 -2.68 34.84 11.39
CA ASN A 396 -3.30 33.51 11.34
C ASN A 396 -4.83 33.56 11.13
N PRO A 397 -5.33 34.20 10.06
CA PRO A 397 -6.77 34.39 9.85
C PRO A 397 -7.57 33.07 9.79
N LEU A 398 -6.91 31.95 9.52
CA LEU A 398 -7.52 30.62 9.45
C LEU A 398 -7.53 29.87 10.80
N GLY A 399 -6.82 30.39 11.82
CA GLY A 399 -6.72 29.73 13.13
C GLY A 399 -6.06 28.35 13.09
N ILE A 400 -5.18 28.10 12.11
CA ILE A 400 -4.54 26.78 11.92
C ILE A 400 -3.28 26.63 12.79
N SER A 401 -2.90 25.39 13.08
CA SER A 401 -1.62 25.11 13.74
C SER A 401 -0.45 25.33 12.79
N ARG A 402 0.58 26.04 13.27
CA ARG A 402 1.79 26.40 12.51
C ARG A 402 3.02 26.13 13.35
N ILE A 403 4.17 25.95 12.70
CA ILE A 403 5.47 25.98 13.36
C ILE A 403 6.04 27.39 13.20
N VAL A 404 6.23 28.13 14.29
CA VAL A 404 6.86 29.46 14.30
C VAL A 404 8.16 29.40 15.09
N ASP A 405 9.30 29.68 14.43
CA ASP A 405 10.65 29.62 15.01
C ASP A 405 10.90 28.32 15.82
N GLY A 406 10.48 27.19 15.26
CA GLY A 406 10.63 25.85 15.84
C GLY A 406 9.57 25.46 16.88
N LYS A 407 8.58 26.31 17.18
CA LYS A 407 7.51 26.03 18.17
C LYS A 407 6.15 25.91 17.51
N SER A 408 5.35 24.91 17.92
CA SER A 408 3.96 24.80 17.48
C SER A 408 3.08 25.87 18.14
N THR A 409 2.28 26.59 17.35
CA THR A 409 1.36 27.62 17.85
C THR A 409 0.17 27.83 16.91
N ILE A 410 -0.94 28.30 17.47
CA ILE A 410 -2.10 28.83 16.73
C ILE A 410 -2.19 30.36 16.85
N GLU A 411 -1.36 30.96 17.70
CA GLU A 411 -1.42 32.39 18.00
C GLU A 411 -0.89 33.23 16.82
N PRO A 412 -1.36 34.48 16.69
CA PRO A 412 -0.76 35.46 15.81
C PRO A 412 0.73 35.72 16.13
N ILE A 413 1.50 36.10 15.12
CA ILE A 413 2.87 36.58 15.33
C ILE A 413 2.80 38.05 15.74
N THR A 414 3.03 38.33 17.01
CA THR A 414 3.25 39.69 17.52
C THR A 414 4.65 40.14 17.12
N LYS A 415 4.71 41.22 16.33
CA LYS A 415 5.97 41.90 15.98
C LYS A 415 6.38 42.89 17.06
#